data_AF-A0A6P5TH85-F1
#
_entry.id   AF-A0A6P5TH85-F1
#
_cell.length_a   1.000
_cell.length_b   1.000
_cell.length_c   1.000
_cell.angle_alpha   90.00
_cell.angle_beta   90.00
_cell.angle_gamma   90.00
#
_symmetry.space_group_name_H-M   'P 1'
#
loop_
_entity.id
_entity.type
_entity.pdbx_description
1 polymer ?
#
loop_
_entity_poly.entity_id
_entity_poly.type
_entity_poly.pdbx_seq_one_letter_code
_entity_poly.pdbx_strand_id
1 'polypeptide(L)'
;MRMKRVIVNDRKSTRDDVNDFLTFEEFVKEKLNSIGEQLKICMVNLYTHLPTSCISLEVVKGMIRALDLLSSLKSLLHEVGFASERSQLVLKDCVHTLTLLLGFSVPNLEDFKTIRTWCLANACLIFCTASGSAKLYTEGMTPLDLLVIDEAAQLKECESAIPLQLPGLRHAILIGDEKQLPAMVKSKISKQAGFGRSLFGRLVLLGHERHLLNIQYRMHPSISLFPKREFYNNQILDGPNIKQGSHEKCFLSGKMYGPYSFIDIANGKEDYDRGHSLKNMVEVAVVCEIVASLYREFTQTKKRVSIGVISPYKAQVNAIQERVREHSEASGTDFSVRVRSVDGFQGGEDDVIIISTVRCNEKGSVGFLSNLERANVMLTRARYCLWILGNEATLISSNSIWKKLILDAKKRKCFYNAHDDKDLAQAIATALMDLGQLHILLNADSLLFKNAKWKVCFTNEFQSSIEKIKDTEVRREVISLLTKLSNGWRQSDKDKGVMVHGGTCAKLLEKYEVKGQLNLMWSVDVVQENSDYVQVLKIWDVLPISDAPELEKRLEIMFCSYTTDNMNLCMLRCVDGYVHRVTQLFRLDCR
;
A
#
# COMPACT_ATOMS: atom_id res chain seq x y z
N MET A 1 2.64 -12.33 -42.02
CA MET A 1 2.79 -10.85 -41.91
C MET A 1 3.93 -10.46 -42.83
N ARG A 2 3.65 -9.82 -43.98
CA ARG A 2 4.69 -9.34 -44.89
C ARG A 2 5.49 -8.26 -44.16
N MET A 3 6.74 -8.55 -43.79
CA MET A 3 7.68 -7.51 -43.38
C MET A 3 7.91 -6.62 -44.60
N LYS A 4 7.21 -5.48 -44.62
CA LYS A 4 7.51 -4.36 -45.51
C LYS A 4 8.98 -4.01 -45.28
N ARG A 5 9.77 -4.00 -46.35
CA ARG A 5 11.03 -3.25 -46.42
C ARG A 5 10.77 -1.87 -45.84
N VAL A 6 11.43 -1.55 -44.73
CA VAL A 6 11.60 -0.18 -44.28
C VAL A 6 12.50 0.48 -45.32
N ILE A 7 11.87 1.06 -46.34
CA ILE A 7 12.52 2.04 -47.20
C ILE A 7 12.50 3.33 -46.38
N VAL A 8 13.66 3.69 -45.84
CA VAL A 8 13.89 5.03 -45.31
C VAL A 8 13.85 5.98 -46.50
N ASN A 9 12.83 6.83 -46.51
CA ASN A 9 12.57 7.82 -47.54
C ASN A 9 13.33 9.08 -47.13
N ASP A 10 14.50 9.33 -47.70
CA ASP A 10 15.23 10.58 -47.48
C ASP A 10 14.83 11.58 -48.59
N ARG A 11 14.14 12.65 -48.19
CA ARG A 11 13.70 13.73 -49.09
C ARG A 11 14.73 14.85 -49.09
N LYS A 12 15.45 14.97 -50.20
CA LYS A 12 15.99 16.17 -50.87
C LYS A 12 16.16 17.45 -50.02
N SER A 13 17.42 17.82 -49.81
CA SER A 13 17.86 19.23 -49.82
C SER A 13 19.09 19.39 -50.74
N THR A 14 18.83 20.01 -51.90
CA THR A 14 19.68 20.94 -52.68
C THR A 14 21.23 20.87 -52.64
N ARG A 15 21.78 20.70 -53.86
CA ARG A 15 23.00 21.34 -54.43
C ARG A 15 24.31 21.11 -53.67
N ASP A 16 25.03 20.06 -54.07
CA ASP A 16 26.33 20.12 -54.76
C ASP A 16 26.90 18.70 -54.78
N ASP A 17 26.69 17.96 -55.87
CA ASP A 17 27.22 16.61 -56.07
C ASP A 17 28.73 16.68 -56.34
N VAL A 18 29.52 16.86 -55.28
CA VAL A 18 30.89 16.36 -55.22
C VAL A 18 30.76 14.89 -54.84
N ASN A 19 31.11 13.99 -55.76
CA ASN A 19 31.32 12.57 -55.45
C ASN A 19 32.45 12.47 -54.41
N ASP A 20 32.10 12.50 -53.12
CA ASP A 20 32.99 12.04 -52.05
C ASP A 20 33.06 10.52 -52.16
N PHE A 21 34.02 10.06 -52.96
CA PHE A 21 34.42 8.66 -52.94
C PHE A 21 34.98 8.35 -51.56
N LEU A 22 34.20 7.66 -50.73
CA LEU A 22 34.70 7.07 -49.48
C LEU A 22 36.02 6.37 -49.76
N THR A 23 37.04 6.65 -48.94
CA THR A 23 38.26 5.85 -48.99
C THR A 23 37.91 4.39 -48.72
N PHE A 24 38.72 3.46 -49.23
CA PHE A 24 38.48 2.02 -48.98
C PHE A 24 38.33 1.71 -47.49
N GLU A 25 39.07 2.42 -46.63
CA GLU A 25 38.98 2.28 -45.19
C GLU A 25 37.64 2.79 -44.61
N GLU A 26 37.15 3.95 -45.06
CA GLU A 26 35.85 4.48 -44.64
C GLU A 26 34.70 3.59 -45.12
N PHE A 27 34.78 3.09 -46.37
CA PHE A 27 33.83 2.13 -46.90
C PHE A 27 33.77 0.84 -46.07
N VAL A 28 34.94 0.28 -45.72
CA VAL A 28 35.02 -0.93 -44.89
C VAL A 28 34.46 -0.68 -43.49
N LYS A 29 34.77 0.47 -42.86
CA LYS A 29 34.23 0.83 -41.54
C LYS A 29 32.71 0.98 -41.57
N GLU A 30 32.17 1.65 -42.58
CA GLU A 30 30.72 1.85 -42.71
C GLU A 30 29.99 0.51 -42.95
N LYS A 31 30.50 -0.33 -43.85
CA LYS A 31 29.92 -1.66 -44.12
C LYS A 31 30.05 -2.60 -42.93
N LEU A 32 31.18 -2.63 -42.24
CA LEU A 32 31.38 -3.44 -41.04
C LEU A 32 30.42 -3.01 -39.93
N ASN A 33 30.20 -1.70 -39.74
CA ASN A 33 29.24 -1.20 -38.76
C ASN A 33 27.80 -1.61 -39.12
N SER A 34 27.37 -1.38 -40.36
CA SER A 34 26.01 -1.69 -40.79
C SER A 34 25.71 -3.20 -40.76
N ILE A 35 26.56 -4.01 -41.39
CA ILE A 35 26.39 -5.47 -41.48
C ILE A 35 26.68 -6.13 -40.13
N GLY A 36 27.67 -5.63 -39.39
CA GLY A 36 28.04 -6.15 -38.07
C GLY A 36 26.93 -6.00 -37.04
N GLU A 37 26.23 -4.86 -37.00
CA GLU A 37 25.07 -4.70 -36.12
C GLU A 37 23.90 -5.61 -36.52
N GLN A 38 23.63 -5.78 -37.82
CA GLN A 38 22.62 -6.74 -38.28
C GLN A 38 22.98 -8.18 -37.90
N LEU A 39 24.24 -8.57 -38.10
CA LEU A 39 24.74 -9.90 -37.76
C LEU A 39 24.66 -10.15 -36.25
N LYS A 40 24.98 -9.15 -35.44
CA LYS A 40 24.81 -9.19 -33.98
C LYS A 40 23.37 -9.45 -33.60
N ILE A 41 22.41 -8.68 -34.15
CA ILE A 41 20.99 -8.89 -33.89
C ILE A 41 20.57 -10.32 -34.28
N CYS A 42 21.00 -10.79 -35.46
CA CYS A 42 20.68 -12.14 -35.94
C CYS A 42 21.26 -13.23 -35.03
N MET A 43 22.57 -13.20 -34.74
CA MET A 43 23.24 -14.20 -33.90
C MET A 43 22.64 -14.25 -32.51
N VAL A 44 22.45 -13.10 -31.87
CA VAL A 44 21.82 -13.00 -30.54
C VAL A 44 20.44 -13.64 -30.56
N ASN A 45 19.61 -13.31 -31.54
CA ASN A 45 18.28 -13.89 -31.66
C ASN A 45 18.33 -15.41 -31.89
N LEU A 46 19.24 -15.90 -32.73
CA LEU A 46 19.37 -17.32 -33.05
C LEU A 46 19.74 -18.14 -31.81
N TYR A 47 20.83 -17.81 -31.11
CA TYR A 47 21.23 -18.62 -29.95
C TYR A 47 20.35 -18.39 -28.72
N THR A 48 19.60 -17.28 -28.64
CA THR A 48 18.67 -17.01 -27.53
C THR A 48 17.34 -17.73 -27.72
N HIS A 49 16.87 -17.89 -28.96
CA HIS A 49 15.50 -18.34 -29.24
C HIS A 49 15.39 -19.66 -29.99
N LEU A 50 16.45 -20.17 -30.61
CA LEU A 50 16.41 -21.49 -31.22
C LEU A 50 16.50 -22.58 -30.15
N PRO A 51 15.70 -23.67 -30.28
CA PRO A 51 15.82 -24.84 -29.43
C PRO A 51 17.22 -25.44 -29.49
N THR A 52 17.68 -25.99 -28.37
CA THR A 52 18.96 -26.72 -28.26
C THR A 52 19.00 -27.98 -29.13
N SER A 53 17.85 -28.49 -29.56
CA SER A 53 17.76 -29.55 -30.57
C SER A 53 18.18 -29.09 -31.97
N CYS A 54 18.14 -27.78 -32.24
CA CYS A 54 18.39 -27.19 -33.55
C CYS A 54 19.74 -26.48 -33.62
N ILE A 55 20.21 -25.91 -32.52
CA ILE A 55 21.51 -25.24 -32.45
C ILE A 55 22.41 -25.93 -31.43
N SER A 56 23.56 -26.43 -31.88
CA SER A 56 24.52 -27.08 -30.98
C SER A 56 25.28 -26.06 -30.14
N LEU A 57 25.76 -26.48 -28.97
CA LEU A 57 26.57 -25.64 -28.10
C LEU A 57 27.85 -25.14 -28.80
N GLU A 58 28.40 -25.91 -29.73
CA GLU A 58 29.58 -25.53 -30.53
C GLU A 58 29.26 -24.36 -31.48
N VAL A 59 28.11 -24.40 -32.14
CA VAL A 59 27.63 -23.30 -33.00
C VAL A 59 27.39 -22.04 -32.18
N VAL A 60 26.76 -22.17 -31.00
CA VAL A 60 26.54 -21.03 -30.07
C VAL A 60 27.87 -20.41 -29.64
N LYS A 61 28.84 -21.23 -29.22
CA LYS A 61 30.20 -20.75 -28.86
C LYS A 61 30.89 -20.08 -30.05
N GLY A 62 30.72 -20.62 -31.25
CA GLY A 62 31.21 -20.02 -32.49
C GLY A 62 30.58 -18.64 -32.74
N MET A 63 29.27 -18.49 -32.57
CA MET A 63 28.56 -17.21 -32.70
C MET A 63 29.06 -16.18 -31.68
N ILE A 64 29.19 -16.55 -30.40
CA ILE A 64 29.73 -15.65 -29.36
C ILE A 64 31.15 -15.21 -29.72
N ARG A 65 32.02 -16.16 -30.08
CA ARG A 65 33.38 -15.87 -30.51
C ARG A 65 33.43 -14.94 -31.72
N ALA A 66 32.54 -15.12 -32.69
CA ALA A 66 32.44 -14.24 -33.86
C ALA A 66 32.04 -12.80 -33.45
N LEU A 67 31.11 -12.63 -32.51
CA LEU A 67 30.70 -11.31 -32.00
C LEU A 67 31.84 -10.59 -31.26
N ASP A 68 32.61 -11.33 -30.46
CA ASP A 68 33.77 -10.79 -29.74
C ASP A 68 34.88 -10.36 -30.71
N LEU A 69 35.14 -11.18 -31.74
CA LEU A 69 36.10 -10.86 -32.80
C LEU A 69 35.65 -9.66 -33.65
N LEU A 70 34.36 -9.55 -33.98
CA LEU A 70 33.80 -8.40 -34.70
C LEU A 70 33.92 -7.11 -33.88
N SER A 71 33.67 -7.19 -32.57
CA SER A 71 33.80 -6.05 -31.65
C SER A 71 35.27 -5.61 -31.53
N SER A 72 36.18 -6.58 -31.42
CA SER A 72 37.63 -6.35 -31.38
C SER A 72 38.16 -5.78 -32.70
N LEU A 73 37.65 -6.26 -33.84
CA LEU A 73 38.00 -5.72 -35.16
C LEU A 73 37.52 -4.27 -35.29
N LYS A 74 36.30 -3.97 -34.82
CA LYS A 74 35.74 -2.61 -34.82
C LYS A 74 36.58 -1.63 -33.99
N SER A 75 37.03 -2.03 -32.80
CA SER A 75 37.91 -1.17 -31.98
C SER A 75 39.28 -0.97 -32.62
N LEU A 76 39.90 -2.05 -33.13
CA LEU A 76 41.22 -1.97 -33.78
C LEU A 76 41.22 -1.13 -35.06
N LEU A 77 40.15 -1.19 -35.85
CA LEU A 77 39.98 -0.34 -37.04
C LEU A 77 39.81 1.14 -36.67
N HIS A 78 39.32 1.45 -35.47
CA HIS A 78 39.18 2.83 -34.99
C HIS A 78 40.50 3.36 -34.38
N GLU A 79 41.36 2.48 -33.86
CA GLU A 79 42.61 2.85 -33.17
C GLU A 79 43.86 2.83 -34.06
N VAL A 80 44.05 1.79 -34.88
CA VAL A 80 45.34 1.50 -35.56
C VAL A 80 45.20 1.45 -37.10
N GLY A 81 43.98 1.48 -37.61
CA GLY A 81 43.68 1.42 -39.05
C GLY A 81 43.82 0.02 -39.66
N PHE A 82 43.48 -0.10 -40.95
CA PHE A 82 43.36 -1.39 -41.65
C PHE A 82 44.72 -2.08 -41.94
N ALA A 83 45.82 -1.31 -42.00
CA ALA A 83 47.14 -1.80 -42.40
C ALA A 83 47.95 -2.50 -41.28
N SER A 84 47.44 -2.55 -40.05
CA SER A 84 48.17 -3.15 -38.93
C SER A 84 48.15 -4.68 -38.99
N GLU A 85 49.28 -5.33 -38.67
CA GLU A 85 49.40 -6.79 -38.61
C GLU A 85 48.38 -7.43 -37.64
N ARG A 86 48.07 -6.71 -36.54
CA ARG A 86 47.05 -7.12 -35.56
C ARG A 86 45.65 -7.10 -36.14
N SER A 87 45.29 -6.05 -36.90
CA SER A 87 43.99 -5.95 -37.60
C SER A 87 43.83 -7.10 -38.61
N GLN A 88 44.89 -7.46 -39.34
CA GLN A 88 44.87 -8.56 -40.30
C GLN A 88 44.74 -9.94 -39.64
N LEU A 89 45.37 -10.15 -38.48
CA LEU A 89 45.25 -11.41 -37.73
C LEU A 89 43.81 -11.61 -37.22
N VAL A 90 43.24 -10.59 -36.58
CA VAL A 90 41.84 -10.63 -36.08
C VAL A 90 40.85 -10.79 -37.24
N LEU A 91 41.10 -10.15 -38.38
CA LEU A 91 40.28 -10.33 -39.59
C LEU A 91 40.30 -11.78 -40.08
N LYS A 92 41.48 -12.43 -40.13
CA LYS A 92 41.59 -13.85 -40.52
C LYS A 92 40.81 -14.76 -39.58
N ASP A 93 40.94 -14.56 -38.27
CA ASP A 93 40.22 -15.34 -37.25
C ASP A 93 38.71 -15.12 -37.32
N CYS A 94 38.28 -13.88 -37.58
CA CYS A 94 36.88 -13.52 -37.75
C CYS A 94 36.30 -14.20 -39.00
N VAL A 95 36.99 -14.13 -40.14
CA VAL A 95 36.56 -14.77 -41.40
C VAL A 95 36.50 -16.29 -41.24
N HIS A 96 37.51 -16.90 -40.61
CA HIS A 96 37.50 -18.33 -40.32
C HIS A 96 36.30 -18.74 -39.46
N THR A 97 36.05 -18.02 -38.36
CA THR A 97 34.92 -18.30 -37.46
C THR A 97 33.57 -18.14 -38.18
N LEU A 98 33.39 -17.07 -38.96
CA LEU A 98 32.17 -16.86 -39.76
C LEU A 98 31.98 -17.94 -40.82
N THR A 99 33.06 -18.42 -41.42
CA THR A 99 33.02 -19.47 -42.44
C THR A 99 32.55 -20.80 -41.84
N LEU A 100 33.00 -21.14 -40.63
CA LEU A 100 32.50 -22.31 -39.89
C LEU A 100 31.00 -22.19 -39.58
N LEU A 101 30.52 -20.98 -39.29
CA LEU A 101 29.10 -20.72 -39.02
C LEU A 101 28.21 -20.78 -40.26
N LEU A 102 28.75 -20.67 -41.48
CA LEU A 102 27.97 -20.86 -42.72
C LEU A 102 27.44 -22.29 -42.88
N GLY A 103 28.04 -23.27 -42.19
CA GLY A 103 27.56 -24.65 -42.17
C GLY A 103 26.27 -24.85 -41.36
N PHE A 104 25.84 -23.85 -40.59
CA PHE A 104 24.62 -23.90 -39.80
C PHE A 104 23.41 -23.48 -40.63
N SER A 105 22.43 -24.37 -40.81
CA SER A 105 21.18 -24.06 -41.49
C SER A 105 20.11 -23.59 -40.50
N VAL A 106 19.53 -22.42 -40.78
CA VAL A 106 18.36 -21.92 -40.04
C VAL A 106 17.10 -22.53 -40.67
N PRO A 107 16.15 -23.05 -39.87
CA PRO A 107 14.87 -23.52 -40.38
C PRO A 107 14.17 -22.42 -41.18
N ASN A 108 13.86 -22.68 -42.45
CA ASN A 108 13.14 -21.73 -43.29
C ASN A 108 11.63 -21.85 -43.01
N LEU A 109 11.14 -21.08 -42.03
CA LEU A 109 9.74 -21.09 -41.60
C LEU A 109 9.14 -19.69 -41.80
N GLU A 110 8.22 -19.55 -42.75
CA GLU A 110 7.63 -18.25 -43.11
C GLU A 110 6.26 -18.00 -42.46
N ASP A 111 5.54 -19.08 -42.12
CA ASP A 111 4.17 -19.01 -41.59
C ASP A 111 4.13 -19.14 -40.07
N PHE A 112 3.33 -18.30 -39.42
CA PHE A 112 3.21 -18.24 -37.96
C PHE A 112 2.72 -19.56 -37.35
N LYS A 113 1.77 -20.25 -38.01
CA LYS A 113 1.25 -21.53 -37.50
C LYS A 113 2.36 -22.59 -37.55
N THR A 114 3.13 -22.60 -38.63
CA THR A 114 4.25 -23.52 -38.83
C THR A 114 5.37 -23.25 -37.82
N ILE A 115 5.76 -21.98 -37.61
CA ILE A 115 6.72 -21.58 -36.57
C ILE A 115 6.24 -22.03 -35.20
N ARG A 116 4.97 -21.78 -34.87
CA ARG A 116 4.41 -22.15 -33.57
C ARG A 116 4.43 -23.66 -33.33
N THR A 117 3.99 -24.46 -34.30
CA THR A 117 4.01 -25.93 -34.19
C THR A 117 5.43 -26.43 -34.04
N TRP A 118 6.36 -25.88 -34.81
CA TRP A 118 7.77 -26.23 -34.73
C TRP A 118 8.40 -25.90 -33.37
N CYS A 119 8.12 -24.71 -32.82
CA CYS A 119 8.59 -24.32 -31.49
C CYS A 119 8.02 -25.25 -30.40
N LEU A 120 6.73 -25.60 -30.48
CA LEU A 120 6.10 -26.48 -29.49
C LEU A 120 6.63 -27.91 -29.57
N ALA A 121 6.88 -28.44 -30.76
CA ALA A 121 7.42 -29.79 -30.96
C ALA A 121 8.86 -29.93 -30.43
N ASN A 122 9.64 -28.84 -30.46
CA ASN A 122 11.04 -28.80 -30.01
C ASN A 122 11.22 -28.22 -28.60
N ALA A 123 10.13 -27.83 -27.92
CA ALA A 123 10.22 -27.27 -26.57
C ALA A 123 10.50 -28.36 -25.54
N CYS A 124 11.49 -28.14 -24.68
CA CYS A 124 11.73 -29.01 -23.52
C CYS A 124 10.74 -28.71 -22.36
N LEU A 125 10.32 -27.45 -22.26
CA LEU A 125 9.41 -26.96 -21.21
C LEU A 125 8.35 -26.08 -21.86
N ILE A 126 7.08 -26.29 -21.48
CA ILE A 126 5.95 -25.52 -21.98
C ILE A 126 5.22 -24.92 -20.77
N PHE A 127 5.20 -23.59 -20.69
CA PHE A 127 4.45 -22.86 -19.67
C PHE A 127 3.15 -22.33 -20.27
N CYS A 128 2.03 -22.69 -19.67
CA CYS A 128 0.72 -22.20 -20.05
C CYS A 128 -0.23 -22.20 -18.86
N THR A 129 -1.36 -21.50 -18.98
CA THR A 129 -2.45 -21.63 -18.01
C THR A 129 -3.15 -22.98 -18.17
N ALA A 130 -3.79 -23.49 -17.12
CA ALA A 130 -4.53 -24.76 -17.17
C ALA A 130 -5.55 -24.78 -18.33
N SER A 131 -6.30 -23.71 -18.54
CA SER A 131 -7.22 -23.58 -19.69
C SER A 131 -6.50 -23.44 -21.03
N GLY A 132 -5.36 -22.75 -21.06
CA GLY A 132 -4.51 -22.58 -22.25
C GLY A 132 -3.90 -23.89 -22.75
N SER A 133 -3.73 -24.88 -21.87
CA SER A 133 -3.26 -26.23 -22.21
C SER A 133 -4.15 -26.94 -23.23
N ALA A 134 -5.42 -26.53 -23.34
CA ALA A 134 -6.33 -27.03 -24.39
C ALA A 134 -5.78 -26.79 -25.82
N LYS A 135 -4.88 -25.81 -25.99
CA LYS A 135 -4.24 -25.53 -27.28
C LYS A 135 -3.07 -26.46 -27.61
N LEU A 136 -2.69 -27.33 -26.69
CA LEU A 136 -1.64 -28.34 -26.87
C LEU A 136 -2.20 -29.67 -27.39
N TYR A 137 -3.53 -29.83 -27.47
CA TYR A 137 -4.21 -30.93 -28.18
C TYR A 137 -4.12 -30.74 -29.70
N THR A 138 -2.92 -30.64 -30.24
CA THR A 138 -2.67 -30.51 -31.67
C THR A 138 -1.98 -31.75 -32.21
N GLU A 139 -2.43 -32.23 -33.36
CA GLU A 139 -1.79 -33.31 -34.11
C GLU A 139 -0.31 -32.99 -34.36
N GLY A 140 0.57 -33.96 -34.11
CA GLY A 140 2.03 -33.83 -34.30
C GLY A 140 2.80 -33.22 -33.12
N MET A 141 2.15 -32.94 -31.99
CA MET A 141 2.85 -32.51 -30.78
C MET A 141 3.57 -33.69 -30.09
N THR A 142 4.79 -33.45 -29.65
CA THR A 142 5.59 -34.42 -28.89
C THR A 142 4.85 -34.77 -27.59
N PRO A 143 4.56 -36.06 -27.31
CA PRO A 143 3.90 -36.46 -26.08
C PRO A 143 4.61 -35.91 -24.84
N LEU A 144 3.86 -35.40 -23.88
CA LEU A 144 4.41 -34.86 -22.64
C LEU A 144 4.38 -35.93 -21.56
N ASP A 145 5.51 -36.24 -20.94
CA ASP A 145 5.58 -37.29 -19.90
C ASP A 145 5.25 -36.78 -18.49
N LEU A 146 5.48 -35.49 -18.22
CA LEU A 146 5.35 -34.87 -16.90
C LEU A 146 4.50 -33.59 -16.96
N LEU A 147 3.49 -33.51 -16.10
CA LEU A 147 2.70 -32.32 -15.87
C LEU A 147 2.98 -31.77 -14.47
N VAL A 148 3.26 -30.47 -14.37
CA VAL A 148 3.33 -29.75 -13.08
C VAL A 148 2.25 -28.67 -13.09
N ILE A 149 1.34 -28.72 -12.12
CA ILE A 149 0.32 -27.69 -11.91
C ILE A 149 0.65 -26.96 -10.62
N ASP A 150 1.11 -25.72 -10.75
CA ASP A 150 1.30 -24.80 -9.63
C ASP A 150 -0.02 -24.10 -9.26
N GLU A 151 -0.15 -23.67 -8.00
CA GLU A 151 -1.39 -23.11 -7.43
C GLU A 151 -2.64 -23.99 -7.68
N ALA A 152 -2.46 -25.32 -7.70
CA ALA A 152 -3.49 -26.30 -7.99
C ALA A 152 -4.70 -26.22 -7.04
N ALA A 153 -4.49 -25.72 -5.82
CA ALA A 153 -5.55 -25.50 -4.85
C ALA A 153 -6.54 -24.39 -5.27
N GLN A 154 -6.12 -23.47 -6.15
CA GLN A 154 -6.92 -22.35 -6.66
C GLN A 154 -7.72 -22.72 -7.92
N LEU A 155 -7.44 -23.87 -8.55
CA LEU A 155 -8.17 -24.32 -9.73
C LEU A 155 -9.47 -25.03 -9.37
N LYS A 156 -10.47 -24.91 -10.24
CA LYS A 156 -11.62 -25.83 -10.19
C LYS A 156 -11.16 -27.21 -10.64
N GLU A 157 -11.84 -28.25 -10.15
CA GLU A 157 -11.53 -29.62 -10.54
C GLU A 157 -11.58 -29.83 -12.07
N CYS A 158 -12.59 -29.25 -12.73
CA CYS A 158 -12.70 -29.30 -14.19
C CYS A 158 -11.57 -28.56 -14.92
N GLU A 159 -11.00 -27.51 -14.33
CA GLU A 159 -9.86 -26.77 -14.91
C GLU A 159 -8.57 -27.58 -14.80
N SER A 160 -8.40 -28.32 -13.70
CA SER A 160 -7.26 -29.24 -13.51
C SER A 160 -7.32 -30.43 -14.47
N ALA A 161 -8.53 -30.86 -14.86
CA ALA A 161 -8.72 -31.96 -15.80
C ALA A 161 -8.28 -31.65 -17.23
N ILE A 162 -8.25 -30.36 -17.64
CA ILE A 162 -7.87 -29.95 -19.00
C ILE A 162 -6.43 -30.36 -19.32
N PRO A 163 -5.39 -30.00 -18.52
CA PRO A 163 -4.03 -30.46 -18.81
C PRO A 163 -3.81 -31.94 -18.51
N LEU A 164 -4.59 -32.56 -17.62
CA LEU A 164 -4.45 -33.98 -17.27
C LEU A 164 -4.82 -34.94 -18.40
N GLN A 165 -5.56 -34.48 -19.41
CA GLN A 165 -5.91 -35.27 -20.58
C GLN A 165 -4.83 -35.24 -21.68
N LEU A 166 -3.71 -34.51 -21.49
CA LEU A 166 -2.67 -34.36 -22.52
C LEU A 166 -2.04 -35.72 -22.84
N PRO A 167 -1.79 -36.01 -24.13
CA PRO A 167 -1.28 -37.31 -24.55
C PRO A 167 0.14 -37.55 -24.05
N GLY A 168 0.41 -38.79 -23.62
CA GLY A 168 1.73 -39.22 -23.16
C GLY A 168 1.98 -39.06 -21.66
N LEU A 169 1.10 -38.38 -20.90
CA LEU A 169 1.33 -38.10 -19.49
C LEU A 169 1.47 -39.39 -18.67
N ARG A 170 2.61 -39.51 -17.98
CA ARG A 170 2.92 -40.61 -17.05
C ARG A 170 2.92 -40.13 -15.60
N HIS A 171 3.28 -38.86 -15.38
CA HIS A 171 3.40 -38.28 -14.06
C HIS A 171 2.71 -36.92 -14.00
N ALA A 172 2.05 -36.64 -12.87
CA ALA A 172 1.45 -35.34 -12.58
C ALA A 172 1.83 -34.90 -11.15
N ILE A 173 2.30 -33.67 -11.02
CA ILE A 173 2.64 -33.04 -9.75
C ILE A 173 1.69 -31.86 -9.55
N LEU A 174 0.92 -31.89 -8.46
CA LEU A 174 0.03 -30.81 -8.06
C LEU A 174 0.65 -30.08 -6.87
N ILE A 175 0.98 -28.81 -7.06
CA ILE A 175 1.53 -27.94 -6.02
C ILE A 175 0.43 -26.96 -5.63
N GLY A 176 0.14 -26.84 -4.34
CA GLY A 176 -0.90 -25.94 -3.85
C GLY A 176 -1.07 -26.01 -2.34
N ASP A 177 -1.92 -25.13 -1.83
CA ASP A 177 -2.23 -25.03 -0.41
C ASP A 177 -3.75 -24.90 -0.21
N GLU A 178 -4.37 -25.93 0.35
CA GLU A 178 -5.82 -25.94 0.61
C GLU A 178 -6.24 -25.01 1.76
N LYS A 179 -5.28 -24.43 2.50
CA LYS A 179 -5.52 -23.40 3.52
C LYS A 179 -5.46 -21.98 2.96
N GLN A 180 -5.14 -21.81 1.67
CA GLN A 180 -5.19 -20.54 0.95
C GLN A 180 -6.42 -20.48 0.04
N LEU A 181 -6.50 -19.41 -0.79
CA LEU A 181 -7.68 -19.08 -1.57
C LEU A 181 -8.14 -20.22 -2.49
N PRO A 182 -9.42 -20.64 -2.41
CA PRO A 182 -10.00 -21.60 -3.35
C PRO A 182 -10.36 -20.92 -4.68
N ALA A 183 -10.82 -21.72 -5.65
CA ALA A 183 -11.29 -21.21 -6.92
C ALA A 183 -12.44 -20.20 -6.78
N MET A 184 -12.40 -19.13 -7.59
CA MET A 184 -13.47 -18.13 -7.61
C MET A 184 -14.74 -18.72 -8.24
N VAL A 185 -15.83 -18.73 -7.47
CA VAL A 185 -17.17 -19.14 -7.91
C VAL A 185 -18.17 -18.02 -7.64
N LYS A 186 -18.71 -17.42 -8.71
CA LYS A 186 -19.69 -16.32 -8.62
C LYS A 186 -21.08 -16.80 -8.19
N SER A 187 -21.53 -17.95 -8.72
CA SER A 187 -22.84 -18.52 -8.39
C SER A 187 -22.87 -19.06 -6.96
N LYS A 188 -23.79 -18.54 -6.14
CA LYS A 188 -24.00 -19.03 -4.77
C LYS A 188 -24.41 -20.50 -4.75
N ILE A 189 -25.26 -20.92 -5.70
CA ILE A 189 -25.73 -22.30 -5.84
C ILE A 189 -24.54 -23.22 -6.15
N SER A 190 -23.70 -22.85 -7.12
CA SER A 190 -22.52 -23.66 -7.48
C SER A 190 -21.51 -23.71 -6.33
N LYS A 191 -21.34 -22.62 -5.58
CA LYS A 191 -20.49 -22.59 -4.39
C LYS A 191 -21.01 -23.55 -3.31
N GLN A 192 -22.32 -23.55 -3.05
CA GLN A 192 -22.96 -24.48 -2.11
C GLN A 192 -22.85 -25.94 -2.55
N ALA A 193 -22.89 -26.20 -3.86
CA ALA A 193 -22.66 -27.52 -4.44
C ALA A 193 -21.17 -27.96 -4.43
N GLY A 194 -20.26 -27.15 -3.89
CA GLY A 194 -18.84 -27.49 -3.81
C GLY A 194 -18.04 -27.33 -5.11
N PHE A 195 -18.58 -26.63 -6.11
CA PHE A 195 -17.91 -26.42 -7.41
C PHE A 195 -16.55 -25.69 -7.31
N GLY A 196 -16.33 -24.96 -6.22
CA GLY A 196 -15.06 -24.27 -5.95
C GLY A 196 -13.97 -25.15 -5.37
N ARG A 197 -14.27 -26.43 -5.05
CA ARG A 197 -13.26 -27.38 -4.56
C ARG A 197 -12.31 -27.77 -5.69
N SER A 198 -11.02 -27.65 -5.43
CA SER A 198 -9.97 -28.07 -6.35
C SER A 198 -9.77 -29.59 -6.33
N LEU A 199 -9.15 -30.11 -7.41
CA LEU A 199 -8.69 -31.50 -7.44
C LEU A 199 -7.70 -31.77 -6.30
N PHE A 200 -6.76 -30.84 -6.08
CA PHE A 200 -5.82 -30.89 -4.96
C PHE A 200 -6.55 -31.03 -3.62
N GLY A 201 -7.50 -30.12 -3.34
CA GLY A 201 -8.29 -30.17 -2.11
C GLY A 201 -9.10 -31.46 -1.95
N ARG A 202 -9.64 -32.02 -3.04
CA ARG A 202 -10.33 -33.31 -3.01
C ARG A 202 -9.39 -34.47 -2.68
N LEU A 203 -8.19 -34.51 -3.26
CA LEU A 203 -7.21 -35.55 -2.97
C LEU A 203 -6.75 -35.51 -1.51
N VAL A 204 -6.55 -34.30 -0.96
CA VAL A 204 -6.26 -34.12 0.47
C VAL A 204 -7.39 -34.67 1.35
N LEU A 205 -8.66 -34.40 1.01
CA LEU A 205 -9.81 -34.93 1.75
C LEU A 205 -9.93 -36.46 1.68
N LEU A 206 -9.48 -37.07 0.59
CA LEU A 206 -9.45 -38.52 0.41
C LEU A 206 -8.28 -39.19 1.15
N GLY A 207 -7.42 -38.41 1.83
CA GLY A 207 -6.27 -38.93 2.56
C GLY A 207 -5.07 -39.28 1.67
N HIS A 208 -5.00 -38.74 0.45
CA HIS A 208 -3.83 -38.93 -0.39
C HIS A 208 -2.59 -38.34 0.31
N GLU A 209 -1.49 -39.10 0.31
CA GLU A 209 -0.24 -38.63 0.91
C GLU A 209 0.24 -37.37 0.19
N ARG A 210 0.71 -36.40 0.97
CA ARG A 210 1.21 -35.13 0.46
C ARG A 210 2.55 -34.81 1.11
N HIS A 211 3.42 -34.21 0.32
CA HIS A 211 4.67 -33.68 0.84
C HIS A 211 4.48 -32.24 1.30
N LEU A 212 4.56 -32.00 2.61
CA LEU A 212 4.48 -30.64 3.16
C LEU A 212 5.88 -30.00 3.17
N LEU A 213 6.04 -28.92 2.39
CA LEU A 213 7.20 -28.04 2.51
C LEU A 213 7.08 -27.25 3.82
N ASN A 214 7.82 -27.68 4.84
CA ASN A 214 7.60 -27.27 6.21
C ASN A 214 8.54 -26.16 6.71
N ILE A 215 9.31 -25.50 5.84
CA ILE A 215 10.20 -24.39 6.22
C ILE A 215 9.81 -23.15 5.43
N GLN A 216 9.49 -22.06 6.13
CA GLN A 216 9.17 -20.78 5.53
C GLN A 216 10.37 -19.83 5.59
N TYR A 217 10.62 -19.12 4.49
CA TYR A 217 11.79 -18.25 4.30
C TYR A 217 11.41 -16.77 4.06
N ARG A 218 10.12 -16.42 4.17
CA ARG A 218 9.57 -15.12 3.79
C ARG A 218 9.45 -14.16 4.96
N MET A 219 8.66 -14.56 5.95
CA MET A 219 8.12 -13.68 6.98
C MET A 219 9.02 -13.64 8.22
N HIS A 220 9.13 -12.48 8.84
CA HIS A 220 9.65 -12.37 10.20
C HIS A 220 8.90 -13.33 11.18
N PRO A 221 9.57 -14.00 12.13
CA PRO A 221 8.94 -14.95 13.06
C PRO A 221 7.73 -14.38 13.84
N SER A 222 7.77 -13.09 14.19
CA SER A 222 6.63 -12.41 14.83
C SER A 222 5.37 -12.36 13.96
N ILE A 223 5.51 -12.37 12.63
CA ILE A 223 4.38 -12.43 11.69
C ILE A 223 3.92 -13.89 11.57
N SER A 224 4.85 -14.81 11.32
CA SER A 224 4.54 -16.22 11.02
C SER A 224 3.93 -16.98 12.21
N LEU A 225 4.17 -16.54 13.44
CA LEU A 225 3.70 -17.18 14.66
C LEU A 225 2.19 -17.44 14.68
N PHE A 226 1.38 -16.45 14.29
CA PHE A 226 -0.08 -16.61 14.31
C PHE A 226 -0.59 -17.52 13.18
N PRO A 227 -0.22 -17.33 11.90
CA PRO A 227 -0.64 -18.21 10.82
C PRO A 227 -0.23 -19.68 11.04
N LYS A 228 0.99 -19.92 11.53
CA LYS A 228 1.49 -21.27 11.84
C LYS A 228 0.58 -22.00 12.81
N ARG A 229 0.19 -21.33 13.89
CA ARG A 229 -0.64 -21.91 14.95
C ARG A 229 -2.06 -22.15 14.46
N GLU A 230 -2.67 -21.16 13.82
CA GLU A 230 -4.11 -21.20 13.53
C GLU A 230 -4.47 -21.92 12.21
N PHE A 231 -3.59 -21.90 11.19
CA PHE A 231 -3.90 -22.50 9.89
C PHE A 231 -3.15 -23.81 9.62
N TYR A 232 -1.97 -23.99 10.22
CA TYR A 232 -1.06 -25.10 9.91
C TYR A 232 -0.66 -25.97 11.12
N ASN A 233 -1.34 -25.85 12.26
CA ASN A 233 -1.10 -26.67 13.46
C ASN A 233 0.38 -26.72 13.90
N ASN A 234 1.12 -25.61 13.74
CA ASN A 234 2.56 -25.48 14.01
C ASN A 234 3.47 -26.43 13.21
N GLN A 235 3.00 -26.99 12.09
CA GLN A 235 3.82 -27.87 11.24
C GLN A 235 4.89 -27.10 10.45
N ILE A 236 4.75 -25.78 10.29
CA ILE A 236 5.69 -24.92 9.54
C ILE A 236 6.72 -24.28 10.48
N LEU A 237 7.99 -24.40 10.12
CA LEU A 237 9.17 -23.90 10.82
C LEU A 237 9.72 -22.65 10.14
N ASP A 238 10.44 -21.82 10.90
CA ASP A 238 11.14 -20.63 10.37
C ASP A 238 12.54 -21.02 9.89
N GLY A 239 12.88 -20.62 8.66
CA GLY A 239 14.19 -20.82 8.06
C GLY A 239 15.31 -20.03 8.76
N PRO A 240 16.58 -20.41 8.54
CA PRO A 240 17.72 -19.75 9.18
C PRO A 240 17.89 -18.29 8.73
N ASN A 241 17.54 -17.95 7.48
CA ASN A 241 17.68 -16.61 6.90
C ASN A 241 16.83 -15.53 7.60
N ILE A 242 15.72 -15.92 8.22
CA ILE A 242 14.80 -15.00 8.91
C ILE A 242 15.00 -14.98 10.43
N LYS A 243 15.80 -15.90 10.97
CA LYS A 243 16.15 -15.96 12.41
C LYS A 243 17.39 -15.13 12.75
N GLN A 244 18.15 -14.70 11.74
CA GLN A 244 19.34 -13.87 11.93
C GLN A 244 18.92 -12.41 12.15
N GLY A 245 19.61 -11.69 13.05
CA GLY A 245 19.32 -10.28 13.36
C GLY A 245 19.43 -9.33 12.17
N SER A 246 20.07 -9.74 11.07
CA SER A 246 20.10 -9.02 9.79
C SER A 246 18.72 -8.92 9.10
N HIS A 247 17.74 -9.71 9.53
CA HIS A 247 16.37 -9.67 9.02
C HIS A 247 15.47 -8.64 9.72
N GLU A 248 15.95 -7.96 10.77
CA GLU A 248 15.23 -6.88 11.43
C GLU A 248 15.37 -5.58 10.65
N LYS A 249 14.51 -5.38 9.66
CA LYS A 249 14.36 -4.08 8.97
C LYS A 249 13.29 -3.25 9.67
N CYS A 250 13.70 -2.09 10.18
CA CYS A 250 12.79 -1.07 10.68
C CYS A 250 12.57 -0.02 9.58
N PHE A 251 11.32 0.17 9.17
CA PHE A 251 10.96 1.12 8.10
C PHE A 251 10.36 2.42 8.64
N LEU A 252 9.81 2.41 9.86
CA LEU A 252 9.33 3.59 10.58
C LEU A 252 9.75 3.48 12.05
N SER A 253 10.09 4.62 12.66
CA SER A 253 10.46 4.66 14.08
C SER A 253 9.24 4.54 14.99
N GLY A 254 9.40 3.89 16.14
CA GLY A 254 8.35 3.76 17.16
C GLY A 254 7.82 2.34 17.33
N LYS A 255 7.32 2.02 18.53
CA LYS A 255 6.87 0.67 18.90
C LYS A 255 5.70 0.17 18.05
N MET A 256 4.86 1.10 17.58
CA MET A 256 3.71 0.81 16.71
C MET A 256 4.12 0.17 15.38
N TYR A 257 5.32 0.46 14.86
CA TYR A 257 5.77 0.05 13.54
C TYR A 257 6.76 -1.13 13.56
N GLY A 258 6.62 -2.01 14.56
CA GLY A 258 7.40 -3.26 14.63
C GLY A 258 7.06 -4.28 13.54
N PRO A 259 7.68 -5.48 13.56
CA PRO A 259 7.45 -6.52 12.54
C PRO A 259 5.99 -7.00 12.46
N TYR A 260 5.27 -6.94 13.56
CA TYR A 260 3.85 -7.30 13.63
C TYR A 260 3.13 -6.35 14.58
N SER A 261 2.10 -5.67 14.07
CA SER A 261 1.28 -4.74 14.86
C SER A 261 -0.17 -4.78 14.45
N PHE A 262 -1.05 -4.73 15.45
CA PHE A 262 -2.46 -4.36 15.27
C PHE A 262 -2.64 -2.93 15.76
N ILE A 263 -3.16 -2.06 14.90
CA ILE A 263 -3.37 -0.64 15.15
C ILE A 263 -4.88 -0.38 15.13
N ASP A 264 -5.43 -0.13 16.31
CA ASP A 264 -6.85 0.15 16.51
C ASP A 264 -7.26 1.53 16.00
N ILE A 265 -8.38 1.56 15.27
CA ILE A 265 -9.04 2.75 14.75
C ILE A 265 -10.48 2.74 15.27
N ALA A 266 -10.65 3.18 16.52
CA ALA A 266 -11.93 3.16 17.23
C ALA A 266 -13.04 3.98 16.53
N ASN A 267 -12.69 5.13 15.96
CA ASN A 267 -13.66 6.11 15.43
C ASN A 267 -13.93 5.98 13.93
N GLY A 268 -13.60 4.84 13.32
CA GLY A 268 -13.91 4.60 11.92
C GLY A 268 -15.43 4.55 11.67
N LYS A 269 -15.85 4.85 10.45
CA LYS A 269 -17.24 4.63 10.01
C LYS A 269 -17.26 3.89 8.69
N GLU A 270 -18.00 2.79 8.65
CA GLU A 270 -18.26 2.07 7.39
C GLU A 270 -19.30 2.83 6.55
N ASP A 271 -18.98 3.03 5.28
CA ASP A 271 -19.82 3.70 4.28
C ASP A 271 -19.89 2.85 3.01
N TYR A 272 -20.96 3.02 2.23
CA TYR A 272 -21.17 2.32 0.97
C TYR A 272 -20.83 3.22 -0.20
N ASP A 273 -20.05 2.71 -1.15
CA ASP A 273 -19.96 3.30 -2.49
C ASP A 273 -21.28 3.09 -3.26
N ARG A 274 -21.46 3.84 -4.37
CA ARG A 274 -22.52 3.68 -5.37
C ARG A 274 -22.67 2.24 -5.85
N GLY A 275 -21.60 1.43 -5.83
CA GLY A 275 -21.61 -0.01 -6.14
C GLY A 275 -21.90 -0.95 -4.96
N HIS A 276 -22.38 -0.46 -3.82
CA HIS A 276 -22.64 -1.22 -2.58
C HIS A 276 -21.42 -1.95 -1.98
N SER A 277 -20.20 -1.49 -2.29
CA SER A 277 -18.97 -1.98 -1.67
C SER A 277 -18.60 -1.07 -0.50
N LEU A 278 -18.06 -1.65 0.58
CA LEU A 278 -17.76 -0.93 1.81
C LEU A 278 -16.43 -0.18 1.72
N LYS A 279 -16.38 0.99 2.33
CA LYS A 279 -15.17 1.78 2.56
C LYS A 279 -15.22 2.42 3.95
N ASN A 280 -14.07 2.79 4.47
CA ASN A 280 -13.92 3.50 5.74
C ASN A 280 -12.86 4.59 5.53
N MET A 281 -13.32 5.83 5.36
CA MET A 281 -12.45 6.96 4.99
C MET A 281 -11.46 7.35 6.10
N VAL A 282 -11.75 7.00 7.35
CA VAL A 282 -10.82 7.19 8.48
C VAL A 282 -9.66 6.19 8.35
N GLU A 283 -9.94 4.91 8.08
CA GLU A 283 -8.88 3.94 7.76
C GLU A 283 -8.09 4.36 6.51
N VAL A 284 -8.75 4.89 5.48
CA VAL A 284 -8.05 5.42 4.28
C VAL A 284 -7.06 6.51 4.69
N ALA A 285 -7.47 7.46 5.54
CA ALA A 285 -6.59 8.54 5.99
C ALA A 285 -5.38 8.01 6.77
N VAL A 286 -5.58 7.05 7.68
CA VAL A 286 -4.49 6.40 8.42
C VAL A 286 -3.54 5.67 7.48
N VAL A 287 -4.04 4.88 6.51
CA VAL A 287 -3.20 4.22 5.51
C VAL A 287 -2.36 5.24 4.74
N CYS A 288 -2.99 6.34 4.29
CA CYS A 288 -2.29 7.36 3.52
C CYS A 288 -1.18 8.02 4.33
N GLU A 289 -1.42 8.33 5.60
CA GLU A 289 -0.39 8.93 6.48
C GLU A 289 0.77 7.97 6.75
N ILE A 290 0.49 6.67 6.96
CA ILE A 290 1.55 5.66 7.11
C ILE A 290 2.39 5.57 5.82
N VAL A 291 1.75 5.57 4.64
CA VAL A 291 2.47 5.54 3.36
C VAL A 291 3.28 6.82 3.13
N ALA A 292 2.72 7.98 3.49
CA ALA A 292 3.43 9.26 3.42
C ALA A 292 4.65 9.26 4.37
N SER A 293 4.50 8.72 5.59
CA SER A 293 5.59 8.56 6.55
C SER A 293 6.70 7.65 6.00
N LEU A 294 6.33 6.52 5.38
CA LEU A 294 7.27 5.62 4.72
C LEU A 294 8.01 6.31 3.57
N TYR A 295 7.31 7.16 2.81
CA TYR A 295 7.91 7.95 1.75
C TYR A 295 8.89 9.01 2.30
N ARG A 296 8.55 9.67 3.41
CA ARG A 296 9.48 10.59 4.11
C ARG A 296 10.75 9.86 4.56
N GLU A 297 10.62 8.72 5.22
CA GLU A 297 11.78 7.90 5.61
C GLU A 297 12.60 7.40 4.40
N PHE A 298 11.93 7.00 3.32
CA PHE A 298 12.60 6.63 2.08
C PHE A 298 13.40 7.79 1.48
N THR A 299 12.81 8.99 1.44
CA THR A 299 13.49 10.16 0.86
C THR A 299 14.75 10.54 1.64
N GLN A 300 14.75 10.32 2.96
CA GLN A 300 15.91 10.53 3.85
C GLN A 300 16.95 9.43 3.74
N THR A 301 16.55 8.16 3.76
CA THR A 301 17.48 7.02 3.88
C THR A 301 17.89 6.40 2.54
N LYS A 302 17.12 6.63 1.48
CA LYS A 302 17.24 6.00 0.14
C LYS A 302 17.22 4.47 0.16
N LYS A 303 16.68 3.85 1.21
CA LYS A 303 16.58 2.39 1.33
C LYS A 303 15.40 1.88 0.52
N ARG A 304 15.65 0.98 -0.42
CA ARG A 304 14.59 0.34 -1.21
C ARG A 304 13.53 -0.29 -0.30
N VAL A 305 12.26 -0.01 -0.60
CA VAL A 305 11.10 -0.56 0.12
C VAL A 305 9.95 -0.81 -0.84
N SER A 306 9.31 -1.98 -0.67
CA SER A 306 8.08 -2.31 -1.38
C SER A 306 6.92 -2.43 -0.38
N ILE A 307 5.80 -1.77 -0.69
CA ILE A 307 4.66 -1.61 0.22
C ILE A 307 3.43 -2.19 -0.45
N GLY A 308 2.81 -3.17 0.19
CA GLY A 308 1.53 -3.73 -0.22
C GLY A 308 0.41 -3.28 0.71
N VAL A 309 -0.61 -2.63 0.18
CA VAL A 309 -1.84 -2.32 0.91
C VAL A 309 -2.94 -3.29 0.48
N ILE A 310 -3.48 -4.03 1.43
CA ILE A 310 -4.48 -5.07 1.18
C ILE A 310 -5.78 -4.72 1.89
N SER A 311 -6.90 -4.78 1.15
CA SER A 311 -8.23 -4.64 1.74
C SER A 311 -9.24 -5.59 1.09
N PRO A 312 -10.20 -6.16 1.86
CA PRO A 312 -11.20 -7.08 1.30
C PRO A 312 -12.24 -6.40 0.40
N TYR A 313 -12.37 -5.07 0.44
CA TYR A 313 -13.42 -4.34 -0.27
C TYR A 313 -12.85 -3.48 -1.41
N LYS A 314 -13.43 -3.63 -2.61
CA LYS A 314 -12.99 -2.89 -3.80
C LYS A 314 -13.14 -1.37 -3.65
N ALA A 315 -14.20 -0.89 -2.98
CA ALA A 315 -14.36 0.55 -2.74
C ALA A 315 -13.23 1.11 -1.86
N GLN A 316 -12.81 0.39 -0.83
CA GLN A 316 -11.65 0.76 -0.01
C GLN A 316 -10.37 0.78 -0.84
N VAL A 317 -10.12 -0.27 -1.65
CA VAL A 317 -8.95 -0.34 -2.54
C VAL A 317 -8.88 0.88 -3.45
N ASN A 318 -9.99 1.23 -4.13
CA ASN A 318 -10.04 2.39 -5.01
C ASN A 318 -9.79 3.70 -4.25
N ALA A 319 -10.44 3.89 -3.10
CA ALA A 319 -10.28 5.11 -2.28
C ALA A 319 -8.84 5.31 -1.79
N ILE A 320 -8.14 4.24 -1.44
CA ILE A 320 -6.71 4.30 -1.07
C ILE A 320 -5.85 4.58 -2.31
N GLN A 321 -6.10 3.90 -3.43
CA GLN A 321 -5.34 4.11 -4.67
C GLN A 321 -5.39 5.56 -5.14
N GLU A 322 -6.56 6.19 -5.09
CA GLU A 322 -6.74 7.58 -5.50
C GLU A 322 -5.88 8.55 -4.66
N ARG A 323 -5.80 8.34 -3.33
CA ARG A 323 -5.05 9.22 -2.42
C ARG A 323 -3.56 8.96 -2.36
N VAL A 324 -3.12 7.72 -2.63
CA VAL A 324 -1.70 7.35 -2.59
C VAL A 324 -1.01 7.52 -3.96
N ARG A 325 -1.76 7.93 -4.98
CA ARG A 325 -1.28 8.06 -6.36
C ARG A 325 -0.04 8.93 -6.50
N GLU A 326 -0.01 10.08 -5.83
CA GLU A 326 1.13 11.02 -5.87
C GLU A 326 2.44 10.35 -5.43
N HIS A 327 2.41 9.57 -4.35
CA HIS A 327 3.56 8.84 -3.83
C HIS A 327 3.97 7.65 -4.73
N SER A 328 3.00 7.09 -5.46
CA SER A 328 3.21 5.95 -6.36
C SER A 328 3.82 6.37 -7.70
N GLU A 329 3.47 7.54 -8.22
CA GLU A 329 3.96 8.06 -9.50
C GLU A 329 5.29 8.83 -9.36
N ALA A 330 5.56 9.44 -8.20
CA ALA A 330 6.78 10.21 -7.94
C ALA A 330 8.04 9.36 -7.65
N SER A 331 7.89 8.04 -7.62
CA SER A 331 8.92 7.12 -7.12
C SER A 331 9.53 6.30 -8.25
N GLY A 332 10.87 6.32 -8.36
CA GLY A 332 11.61 5.38 -9.21
C GLY A 332 11.46 3.92 -8.75
N THR A 333 12.29 3.02 -9.27
CA THR A 333 12.16 1.56 -9.01
C THR A 333 12.32 1.14 -7.53
N ASP A 334 12.80 2.03 -6.66
CA ASP A 334 13.19 1.70 -5.28
C ASP A 334 12.12 1.98 -4.22
N PHE A 335 11.04 2.70 -4.55
CA PHE A 335 9.88 2.86 -3.68
C PHE A 335 8.61 2.52 -4.46
N SER A 336 7.95 1.42 -4.10
CA SER A 336 6.77 0.96 -4.82
C SER A 336 5.61 0.72 -3.87
N VAL A 337 4.44 1.28 -4.18
CA VAL A 337 3.20 1.05 -3.44
C VAL A 337 2.21 0.30 -4.34
N ARG A 338 1.70 -0.82 -3.85
CA ARG A 338 0.68 -1.62 -4.53
C ARG A 338 -0.54 -1.77 -3.64
N VAL A 339 -1.67 -1.24 -4.07
CA VAL A 339 -2.95 -1.39 -3.37
C VAL A 339 -3.81 -2.40 -4.14
N ARG A 340 -4.20 -3.50 -3.51
CA ARG A 340 -5.03 -4.56 -4.16
C ARG A 340 -6.03 -5.16 -3.19
N SER A 341 -6.99 -5.89 -3.75
CA SER A 341 -7.80 -6.82 -2.96
C SER A 341 -7.00 -8.05 -2.54
N VAL A 342 -7.50 -8.81 -1.57
CA VAL A 342 -6.89 -10.08 -1.14
C VAL A 342 -6.64 -11.04 -2.31
N ASP A 343 -7.66 -11.25 -3.15
CA ASP A 343 -7.55 -12.16 -4.30
C ASP A 343 -6.55 -11.62 -5.35
N GLY A 344 -6.40 -10.30 -5.47
CA GLY A 344 -5.43 -9.68 -6.38
C GLY A 344 -4.00 -9.63 -5.86
N PHE A 345 -3.75 -10.04 -4.61
CA PHE A 345 -2.42 -10.08 -3.99
C PHE A 345 -1.89 -11.51 -3.83
N GLN A 346 -2.66 -12.53 -4.26
CA GLN A 346 -2.19 -13.92 -4.21
C GLN A 346 -0.90 -14.11 -5.02
N GLY A 347 0.04 -14.89 -4.49
CA GLY A 347 1.38 -15.07 -5.07
C GLY A 347 2.33 -13.87 -4.90
N GLY A 348 1.81 -12.68 -4.59
CA GLY A 348 2.60 -11.48 -4.32
C GLY A 348 3.22 -11.49 -2.91
N GLU A 349 4.30 -10.73 -2.76
CA GLU A 349 4.92 -10.41 -1.48
C GLU A 349 5.48 -8.98 -1.51
N ASP A 350 5.49 -8.32 -0.36
CA ASP A 350 6.08 -6.99 -0.19
C ASP A 350 6.83 -6.90 1.14
N ASP A 351 7.77 -5.96 1.21
CA ASP A 351 8.59 -5.74 2.41
C ASP A 351 7.72 -5.31 3.61
N VAL A 352 6.77 -4.40 3.36
CA VAL A 352 5.76 -3.94 4.32
C VAL A 352 4.37 -4.23 3.80
N ILE A 353 3.51 -4.87 4.60
CA ILE A 353 2.09 -5.05 4.30
C ILE A 353 1.24 -4.26 5.29
N ILE A 354 0.34 -3.45 4.75
CA ILE A 354 -0.69 -2.73 5.50
C ILE A 354 -2.04 -3.33 5.16
N ILE A 355 -2.74 -3.88 6.16
CA ILE A 355 -4.08 -4.43 5.99
C ILE A 355 -5.10 -3.40 6.48
N SER A 356 -6.06 -3.01 5.65
CA SER A 356 -7.25 -2.25 6.07
C SER A 356 -8.45 -3.19 6.13
N THR A 357 -8.99 -3.40 7.33
CA THR A 357 -10.12 -4.30 7.59
C THR A 357 -11.48 -3.69 7.27
N VAL A 358 -11.58 -2.35 7.24
CA VAL A 358 -12.76 -1.55 6.87
C VAL A 358 -13.91 -1.59 7.86
N ARG A 359 -14.20 -2.76 8.42
CA ARG A 359 -15.42 -3.02 9.19
C ARG A 359 -15.41 -2.30 10.53
N CYS A 360 -16.44 -1.47 10.73
CA CYS A 360 -16.69 -0.77 11.98
C CYS A 360 -18.20 -0.75 12.25
N ASN A 361 -18.69 -1.66 13.09
CA ASN A 361 -20.10 -1.77 13.46
C ASN A 361 -20.30 -2.48 14.81
N GLU A 362 -21.34 -2.09 15.53
CA GLU A 362 -21.68 -2.65 16.86
C GLU A 362 -22.10 -4.13 16.80
N LYS A 363 -22.56 -4.61 15.63
CA LYS A 363 -23.03 -5.98 15.44
C LYS A 363 -21.90 -7.01 15.34
N GLY A 364 -20.63 -6.58 15.28
CA GLY A 364 -19.48 -7.47 15.05
C GLY A 364 -19.48 -8.15 13.67
N SER A 365 -20.22 -7.62 12.70
CA SER A 365 -20.27 -8.21 11.36
C SER A 365 -18.97 -7.91 10.61
N VAL A 366 -18.32 -8.96 10.10
CA VAL A 366 -17.02 -8.84 9.40
C VAL A 366 -17.05 -9.25 7.93
N GLY A 367 -18.15 -9.85 7.46
CA GLY A 367 -18.37 -10.11 6.03
C GLY A 367 -17.25 -10.96 5.41
N PHE A 368 -16.56 -10.45 4.38
CA PHE A 368 -15.51 -11.20 3.66
C PHE A 368 -14.32 -11.62 4.54
N LEU A 369 -14.09 -10.90 5.64
CA LEU A 369 -13.03 -11.21 6.61
C LEU A 369 -13.28 -12.51 7.37
N SER A 370 -14.51 -13.03 7.43
CA SER A 370 -14.80 -14.30 8.12
C SER A 370 -14.21 -15.52 7.43
N ASN A 371 -13.81 -15.39 6.16
CA ASN A 371 -13.22 -16.49 5.39
C ASN A 371 -11.76 -16.73 5.83
N LEU A 372 -11.49 -17.95 6.32
CA LEU A 372 -10.20 -18.33 6.87
C LEU A 372 -9.09 -18.31 5.83
N GLU A 373 -9.38 -18.77 4.61
CA GLU A 373 -8.43 -18.84 3.51
C GLU A 373 -7.94 -17.45 3.10
N ARG A 374 -8.86 -16.48 3.01
CA ARG A 374 -8.54 -15.06 2.78
C ARG A 374 -7.71 -14.47 3.92
N ALA A 375 -8.09 -14.73 5.17
CA ALA A 375 -7.34 -14.25 6.32
C ALA A 375 -5.89 -14.80 6.28
N ASN A 376 -5.72 -16.09 5.99
CA ASN A 376 -4.40 -16.70 5.85
C ASN A 376 -3.57 -16.05 4.73
N VAL A 377 -4.16 -15.85 3.54
CA VAL A 377 -3.47 -15.15 2.45
C VAL A 377 -3.06 -13.74 2.88
N MET A 378 -3.98 -12.94 3.43
CA MET A 378 -3.70 -11.56 3.86
C MET A 378 -2.54 -11.49 4.86
N LEU A 379 -2.53 -12.36 5.87
CA LEU A 379 -1.56 -12.35 6.96
C LEU A 379 -0.17 -12.86 6.54
N THR A 380 -0.03 -13.46 5.36
CA THR A 380 1.20 -14.14 4.91
C THR A 380 1.91 -13.48 3.72
N ARG A 381 1.58 -12.22 3.43
CA ARG A 381 2.16 -11.46 2.31
C ARG A 381 3.39 -10.63 2.66
N ALA A 382 3.62 -10.34 3.93
CA ALA A 382 4.72 -9.49 4.37
C ALA A 382 6.04 -10.25 4.46
N ARG A 383 7.14 -9.59 4.14
CA ARG A 383 8.49 -10.10 4.43
C ARG A 383 8.95 -9.64 5.81
N TYR A 384 8.90 -8.34 6.08
CA TYR A 384 9.47 -7.76 7.30
C TYR A 384 8.41 -7.22 8.26
N CYS A 385 7.45 -6.43 7.77
CA CYS A 385 6.47 -5.74 8.61
C CYS A 385 5.03 -6.03 8.17
N LEU A 386 4.18 -6.41 9.12
CA LEU A 386 2.74 -6.55 8.94
C LEU A 386 2.00 -5.61 9.91
N TRP A 387 1.31 -4.61 9.37
CA TRP A 387 0.51 -3.66 10.14
C TRP A 387 -0.97 -3.80 9.78
N ILE A 388 -1.78 -4.17 10.77
CA ILE A 388 -3.20 -4.45 10.60
C ILE A 388 -3.99 -3.29 11.19
N LEU A 389 -4.77 -2.62 10.36
CA LEU A 389 -5.61 -1.48 10.70
C LEU A 389 -7.07 -1.92 10.78
N GLY A 390 -7.72 -1.61 11.90
CA GLY A 390 -9.12 -1.98 12.07
C GLY A 390 -9.74 -1.54 13.37
N ASN A 391 -11.04 -1.79 13.50
CA ASN A 391 -11.78 -1.48 14.72
C ASN A 391 -11.80 -2.69 15.67
N GLU A 392 -11.19 -2.55 16.85
CA GLU A 392 -11.09 -3.59 17.86
C GLU A 392 -12.47 -4.14 18.26
N ALA A 393 -13.39 -3.23 18.61
CA ALA A 393 -14.71 -3.59 19.15
C ALA A 393 -15.51 -4.47 18.18
N THR A 394 -15.47 -4.12 16.88
CA THR A 394 -16.12 -4.88 15.81
C THR A 394 -15.50 -6.26 15.65
N LEU A 395 -14.17 -6.33 15.57
CA LEU A 395 -13.44 -7.56 15.28
C LEU A 395 -13.45 -8.55 16.46
N ILE A 396 -13.40 -8.08 17.70
CA ILE A 396 -13.58 -8.93 18.90
C ILE A 396 -14.99 -9.52 18.95
N SER A 397 -15.99 -8.73 18.58
CA SER A 397 -17.41 -9.15 18.59
C SER A 397 -17.77 -10.13 17.47
N SER A 398 -16.90 -10.30 16.48
CA SER A 398 -17.17 -11.09 15.26
C SER A 398 -17.20 -12.61 15.42
N ASN A 399 -16.77 -13.13 16.58
CA ASN A 399 -16.56 -14.56 16.85
C ASN A 399 -15.78 -15.31 15.75
N SER A 400 -14.91 -14.59 15.03
CA SER A 400 -14.12 -15.13 13.91
C SER A 400 -12.64 -15.28 14.29
N ILE A 401 -11.81 -15.71 13.34
CA ILE A 401 -10.34 -15.76 13.50
C ILE A 401 -9.75 -14.41 13.93
N TRP A 402 -10.39 -13.29 13.56
CA TRP A 402 -9.94 -11.95 13.91
C TRP A 402 -10.07 -11.65 15.41
N LYS A 403 -11.04 -12.24 16.11
CA LYS A 403 -11.11 -12.16 17.58
C LYS A 403 -9.85 -12.77 18.20
N LYS A 404 -9.47 -13.98 17.74
CA LYS A 404 -8.26 -14.64 18.20
C LYS A 404 -7.01 -13.83 17.87
N LEU A 405 -6.96 -13.22 16.68
CA LEU A 405 -5.85 -12.38 16.24
C LEU A 405 -5.65 -11.16 17.15
N ILE A 406 -6.72 -10.48 17.55
CA ILE A 406 -6.63 -9.32 18.45
C ILE A 406 -6.18 -9.74 19.85
N LEU A 407 -6.77 -10.82 20.39
CA LEU A 407 -6.36 -11.34 21.69
C LEU A 407 -4.88 -11.76 21.69
N ASP A 408 -4.41 -12.35 20.59
CA ASP A 408 -3.02 -12.70 20.38
C ASP A 408 -2.11 -11.47 20.29
N ALA A 409 -2.51 -10.43 19.55
CA ALA A 409 -1.76 -9.16 19.47
C ALA A 409 -1.66 -8.48 20.85
N LYS A 410 -2.75 -8.45 21.63
CA LYS A 410 -2.75 -7.93 23.01
C LYS A 410 -1.83 -8.74 23.93
N LYS A 411 -1.92 -10.08 23.88
CA LYS A 411 -1.04 -10.97 24.66
C LYS A 411 0.43 -10.74 24.35
N ARG A 412 0.77 -10.49 23.08
CA ARG A 412 2.13 -10.23 22.62
C ARG A 412 2.59 -8.78 22.77
N LYS A 413 1.75 -7.90 23.33
CA LYS A 413 2.01 -6.45 23.45
C LYS A 413 2.30 -5.77 22.11
N CYS A 414 1.63 -6.23 21.05
CA CYS A 414 1.69 -5.70 19.68
C CYS A 414 0.38 -5.02 19.27
N PHE A 415 -0.44 -4.62 20.25
CA PHE A 415 -1.70 -3.89 20.05
C PHE A 415 -1.48 -2.43 20.43
N TYR A 416 -1.84 -1.52 19.53
CA TYR A 416 -1.64 -0.08 19.67
C TYR A 416 -2.91 0.66 19.24
N ASN A 417 -3.11 1.88 19.73
CA ASN A 417 -4.17 2.75 19.21
C ASN A 417 -3.55 3.73 18.21
N ALA A 418 -4.22 3.93 17.06
CA ALA A 418 -3.74 4.90 16.07
C ALA A 418 -3.57 6.31 16.66
N HIS A 419 -4.41 6.67 17.64
CA HIS A 419 -4.39 7.96 18.32
C HIS A 419 -3.16 8.21 19.20
N ASP A 420 -2.39 7.16 19.52
CA ASP A 420 -1.14 7.32 20.28
C ASP A 420 -0.01 7.89 19.40
N ASP A 421 -0.16 7.85 18.07
CA ASP A 421 0.71 8.50 17.10
C ASP A 421 0.12 9.86 16.69
N LYS A 422 0.93 10.92 16.79
CA LYS A 422 0.48 12.31 16.56
C LYS A 422 0.05 12.55 15.11
N ASP A 423 0.78 12.00 14.15
CA ASP A 423 0.50 12.20 12.72
C ASP A 423 -0.77 11.42 12.33
N LEU A 424 -0.92 10.20 12.83
CA LEU A 424 -2.15 9.41 12.64
C LEU A 424 -3.36 10.06 13.31
N ALA A 425 -3.22 10.58 14.54
CA ALA A 425 -4.30 11.29 15.23
C ALA A 425 -4.77 12.51 14.43
N GLN A 426 -3.84 13.27 13.86
CA GLN A 426 -4.15 14.42 13.00
C GLN A 426 -4.85 13.99 11.71
N ALA A 427 -4.39 12.91 11.07
CA ALA A 427 -5.02 12.36 9.87
C ALA A 427 -6.46 11.88 10.13
N ILE A 428 -6.70 11.22 11.28
CA ILE A 428 -8.03 10.79 11.73
C ILE A 428 -8.94 12.01 11.96
N ALA A 429 -8.44 13.03 12.66
CA ALA A 429 -9.21 14.24 12.92
C ALA A 429 -9.63 14.95 11.62
N THR A 430 -8.71 15.08 10.67
CA THR A 430 -9.00 15.65 9.33
C THR A 430 -10.07 14.83 8.60
N ALA A 431 -9.96 13.50 8.60
CA ALA A 431 -10.94 12.64 7.96
C ALA A 431 -12.34 12.77 8.59
N LEU A 432 -12.42 12.85 9.92
CA LEU A 432 -13.69 13.03 10.64
C LEU A 432 -14.34 14.38 10.34
N MET A 433 -13.54 15.45 10.20
CA MET A 433 -14.01 16.77 9.78
C MET A 433 -14.62 16.73 8.36
N ASP A 434 -13.92 16.11 7.41
CA ASP A 434 -14.39 16.01 6.02
C ASP A 434 -15.67 15.17 5.91
N LEU A 435 -15.87 14.20 6.82
CA LEU A 435 -17.10 13.40 6.93
C LEU A 435 -18.24 14.11 7.68
N GLY A 436 -18.00 15.30 8.23
CA GLY A 436 -18.98 16.04 9.04
C GLY A 436 -19.32 15.41 10.39
N GLN A 437 -18.44 14.56 10.95
CA GLN A 437 -18.67 13.85 12.21
C GLN A 437 -18.03 14.57 13.39
N LEU A 438 -18.45 15.81 13.59
CA LEU A 438 -17.84 16.73 14.54
C LEU A 438 -18.12 16.33 15.99
N HIS A 439 -19.26 15.70 16.27
CA HIS A 439 -19.60 15.21 17.63
C HIS A 439 -18.55 14.25 18.21
N ILE A 440 -17.85 13.47 17.36
CA ILE A 440 -16.77 12.57 17.79
C ILE A 440 -15.52 13.37 18.21
N LEU A 441 -15.29 14.52 17.58
CA LEU A 441 -14.17 15.42 17.85
C LEU A 441 -14.45 16.39 19.01
N LEU A 442 -15.70 16.62 19.35
CA LEU A 442 -16.16 17.63 20.31
C LEU A 442 -16.61 17.02 21.65
N ASN A 443 -15.81 16.07 22.16
CA ASN A 443 -15.92 15.55 23.51
C ASN A 443 -14.69 16.02 24.32
N ALA A 444 -14.82 16.22 25.64
CA ALA A 444 -13.71 16.63 26.49
C ALA A 444 -12.54 15.62 26.46
N ASP A 445 -12.86 14.33 26.28
CA ASP A 445 -11.90 13.23 26.12
C ASP A 445 -11.56 12.94 24.66
N SER A 446 -11.90 13.84 23.71
CA SER A 446 -11.66 13.60 22.30
C SER A 446 -10.19 13.65 21.93
N LEU A 447 -9.91 13.13 20.73
CA LEU A 447 -8.60 13.05 20.10
C LEU A 447 -7.85 14.38 20.03
N LEU A 448 -8.59 15.49 19.93
CA LEU A 448 -8.03 16.83 19.79
C LEU A 448 -7.63 17.45 21.14
N PHE A 449 -8.28 17.05 22.23
CA PHE A 449 -8.16 17.71 23.53
C PHE A 449 -7.51 16.84 24.62
N LYS A 450 -7.32 15.53 24.36
CA LYS A 450 -6.74 14.58 25.33
C LYS A 450 -5.36 15.00 25.87
N ASN A 451 -4.54 15.65 25.05
CA ASN A 451 -3.21 16.16 25.43
C ASN A 451 -3.15 17.69 25.54
N ALA A 452 -4.30 18.37 25.50
CA ALA A 452 -4.35 19.82 25.59
C ALA A 452 -4.05 20.30 27.01
N LYS A 453 -3.49 21.50 27.12
CA LYS A 453 -3.19 22.12 28.43
C LYS A 453 -4.45 22.47 29.22
N TRP A 454 -5.53 22.79 28.52
CA TRP A 454 -6.80 23.18 29.11
C TRP A 454 -7.88 22.18 28.74
N LYS A 455 -8.67 21.76 29.74
CA LYS A 455 -9.88 20.97 29.53
C LYS A 455 -10.93 21.84 28.82
N VAL A 456 -11.52 21.31 27.75
CA VAL A 456 -12.52 22.03 26.95
C VAL A 456 -13.89 21.42 27.19
N CYS A 457 -14.87 22.27 27.48
CA CYS A 457 -16.26 21.90 27.69
C CYS A 457 -17.13 22.56 26.63
N PHE A 458 -18.02 21.79 26.01
CA PHE A 458 -18.92 22.25 24.96
C PHE A 458 -20.35 22.25 25.47
N THR A 459 -21.12 23.29 25.17
CA THR A 459 -22.57 23.31 25.41
C THR A 459 -23.32 22.54 24.32
N ASN A 460 -24.57 22.18 24.61
CA ASN A 460 -25.46 21.55 23.63
C ASN A 460 -25.82 22.50 22.49
N GLU A 461 -25.90 23.81 22.78
CA GLU A 461 -26.10 24.85 21.77
C GLU A 461 -24.94 24.87 20.76
N PHE A 462 -23.69 24.92 21.23
CA PHE A 462 -22.50 24.87 20.37
C PHE A 462 -22.49 23.62 19.49
N GLN A 463 -22.74 22.44 20.07
CA GLN A 463 -22.79 21.19 19.32
C GLN A 463 -23.86 21.22 18.22
N SER A 464 -25.02 21.81 18.51
CA SER A 464 -26.09 21.95 17.52
C SER A 464 -25.73 22.95 16.42
N SER A 465 -25.09 24.06 16.76
CA SER A 465 -24.73 25.12 15.80
C SER A 465 -23.61 24.69 14.87
N ILE A 466 -22.56 24.04 15.38
CA ILE A 466 -21.42 23.57 14.57
C ILE A 466 -21.84 22.47 13.57
N GLU A 467 -22.82 21.64 13.92
CA GLU A 467 -23.42 20.65 13.01
C GLU A 467 -24.24 21.30 11.90
N LYS A 468 -24.91 22.43 12.17
CA LYS A 468 -25.71 23.17 11.17
C LYS A 468 -24.87 23.90 10.12
N ILE A 469 -23.64 24.31 10.45
CA ILE A 469 -22.74 24.99 9.51
C ILE A 469 -22.41 24.04 8.35
N LYS A 470 -22.82 24.33 7.11
CA LYS A 470 -22.55 23.43 5.96
C LYS A 470 -21.14 23.57 5.40
N ASP A 471 -20.50 24.71 5.62
CA ASP A 471 -19.18 25.02 5.07
C ASP A 471 -18.08 24.27 5.83
N THR A 472 -17.35 23.40 5.11
CA THR A 472 -16.25 22.61 5.66
C THR A 472 -15.02 23.47 6.03
N GLU A 473 -14.77 24.58 5.33
CA GLU A 473 -13.66 25.47 5.67
C GLU A 473 -13.91 26.19 6.99
N VAL A 474 -15.13 26.67 7.20
CA VAL A 474 -15.54 27.33 8.45
C VAL A 474 -15.43 26.35 9.62
N ARG A 475 -15.93 25.12 9.47
CA ARG A 475 -15.78 24.07 10.51
C ARG A 475 -14.32 23.80 10.85
N ARG A 476 -13.45 23.73 9.84
CA ARG A 476 -12.00 23.51 10.02
C ARG A 476 -11.34 24.66 10.76
N GLU A 477 -11.74 25.90 10.47
CA GLU A 477 -11.24 27.09 11.16
C GLU A 477 -11.66 27.09 12.64
N VAL A 478 -12.94 26.82 12.94
CA VAL A 478 -13.43 26.71 14.33
C VAL A 478 -12.63 25.66 15.10
N ILE A 479 -12.44 24.46 14.54
CA ILE A 479 -11.69 23.38 15.21
C ILE A 479 -10.22 23.75 15.39
N SER A 480 -9.58 24.35 14.38
CA SER A 480 -8.20 24.84 14.48
C SER A 480 -8.05 25.85 15.61
N LEU A 481 -9.01 26.76 15.73
CA LEU A 481 -9.03 27.78 16.76
C LEU A 481 -9.29 27.19 18.17
N LEU A 482 -10.19 26.21 18.30
CA LEU A 482 -10.37 25.44 19.54
C LEU A 482 -9.11 24.68 19.96
N THR A 483 -8.40 24.10 18.99
CA THR A 483 -7.12 23.39 19.24
C THR A 483 -6.03 24.37 19.69
N LYS A 484 -5.98 25.57 19.11
CA LYS A 484 -5.07 26.64 19.57
C LYS A 484 -5.42 27.11 20.98
N LEU A 485 -6.71 27.39 21.23
CA LEU A 485 -7.22 27.84 22.53
C LEU A 485 -6.89 26.84 23.64
N SER A 486 -7.16 25.56 23.42
CA SER A 486 -6.88 24.48 24.38
C SER A 486 -5.39 24.27 24.66
N ASN A 487 -4.51 24.64 23.73
CA ASN A 487 -3.05 24.66 23.92
C ASN A 487 -2.50 25.97 24.52
N GLY A 488 -3.38 26.89 24.92
CA GLY A 488 -3.01 28.12 25.62
C GLY A 488 -2.81 29.35 24.72
N TRP A 489 -3.10 29.26 23.42
CA TRP A 489 -3.11 30.44 22.55
C TRP A 489 -4.29 31.36 22.89
N ARG A 490 -4.08 32.68 22.83
CA ARG A 490 -5.11 33.71 23.01
C ARG A 490 -4.90 34.80 21.96
N GLN A 491 -5.99 35.39 21.47
CA GLN A 491 -5.94 36.51 20.52
C GLN A 491 -5.45 37.80 21.20
N SER A 492 -4.71 38.65 20.49
CA SER A 492 -4.14 39.88 21.03
C SER A 492 -5.22 40.93 21.30
N ASP A 493 -5.04 41.75 22.35
CA ASP A 493 -6.00 42.81 22.72
C ASP A 493 -6.17 43.90 21.65
N LYS A 494 -5.30 43.98 20.64
CA LYS A 494 -5.40 44.94 19.53
C LYS A 494 -6.43 44.54 18.47
N ASP A 495 -6.84 43.27 18.43
CA ASP A 495 -7.76 42.72 17.43
C ASP A 495 -9.15 42.39 18.03
N LYS A 496 -9.39 42.78 19.30
CA LYS A 496 -10.70 42.65 19.94
C LYS A 496 -11.62 43.72 19.34
N GLY A 497 -12.57 43.30 18.51
CA GLY A 497 -13.66 44.16 18.05
C GLY A 497 -14.33 44.86 19.23
N VAL A 498 -14.85 46.07 18.98
CA VAL A 498 -15.43 46.97 20.00
C VAL A 498 -16.41 46.22 20.91
N MET A 499 -16.02 45.97 22.17
CA MET A 499 -16.94 45.48 23.20
C MET A 499 -17.85 46.63 23.61
N VAL A 500 -19.16 46.48 23.37
CA VAL A 500 -20.17 47.43 23.80
C VAL A 500 -20.66 47.02 25.19
N HIS A 501 -20.52 47.98 26.12
CA HIS A 501 -20.99 48.03 27.51
C HIS A 501 -20.17 47.31 28.61
N GLY A 502 -19.82 48.09 29.64
CA GLY A 502 -19.08 47.69 30.84
C GLY A 502 -19.93 46.90 31.84
N GLY A 503 -20.33 45.69 31.44
CA GLY A 503 -20.93 44.66 32.30
C GLY A 503 -19.92 43.61 32.76
N THR A 504 -20.40 42.60 33.48
CA THR A 504 -19.58 41.49 33.99
C THR A 504 -19.20 40.50 32.88
N CYS A 505 -20.02 40.37 31.82
CA CYS A 505 -19.65 39.65 30.59
C CYS A 505 -18.38 40.20 29.97
N ALA A 506 -18.19 41.52 29.94
CA ALA A 506 -17.03 42.14 29.31
C ALA A 506 -15.69 41.75 29.97
N LYS A 507 -15.73 41.14 31.16
CA LYS A 507 -14.54 40.66 31.87
C LYS A 507 -14.25 39.16 31.66
N LEU A 508 -15.26 38.36 31.33
CA LEU A 508 -15.17 36.89 31.33
C LEU A 508 -15.42 36.25 29.96
N LEU A 509 -16.22 36.90 29.11
CA LEU A 509 -16.64 36.39 27.81
C LEU A 509 -15.69 36.90 26.72
N GLU A 510 -15.11 35.97 25.97
CA GLU A 510 -14.23 36.24 24.84
C GLU A 510 -14.95 35.86 23.54
N LYS A 511 -14.75 36.69 22.50
CA LYS A 511 -15.40 36.56 21.19
C LYS A 511 -14.37 36.62 20.08
N TYR A 512 -14.25 35.54 19.31
CA TYR A 512 -13.35 35.46 18.16
C TYR A 512 -14.15 35.37 16.86
N GLU A 513 -13.80 36.22 15.89
CA GLU A 513 -14.41 36.19 14.56
C GLU A 513 -13.90 34.99 13.75
N VAL A 514 -14.81 34.34 13.05
CA VAL A 514 -14.58 33.19 12.17
C VAL A 514 -15.13 33.53 10.78
N LYS A 515 -14.59 32.93 9.72
CA LYS A 515 -15.12 33.11 8.35
C LYS A 515 -16.62 32.86 8.29
N GLY A 516 -17.29 33.58 7.40
CA GLY A 516 -18.73 33.48 7.18
C GLY A 516 -19.58 34.33 8.13
N GLN A 517 -19.02 35.39 8.71
CA GLN A 517 -19.72 36.30 9.64
C GLN A 517 -20.23 35.58 10.90
N LEU A 518 -19.45 34.62 11.41
CA LEU A 518 -19.74 33.88 12.63
C LEU A 518 -18.79 34.30 13.75
N ASN A 519 -19.27 34.23 14.99
CA ASN A 519 -18.50 34.46 16.19
C ASN A 519 -18.44 33.18 17.02
N LEU A 520 -17.23 32.76 17.38
CA LEU A 520 -17.03 31.79 18.46
C LEU A 520 -17.04 32.54 19.80
N MET A 521 -17.95 32.14 20.68
CA MET A 521 -18.07 32.71 22.02
C MET A 521 -17.62 31.69 23.07
N TRP A 522 -16.68 32.08 23.92
CA TRP A 522 -16.13 31.20 24.95
C TRP A 522 -15.75 31.97 26.21
N SER A 523 -15.66 31.27 27.34
CA SER A 523 -15.16 31.83 28.60
C SER A 523 -14.32 30.83 29.37
N VAL A 524 -13.56 31.30 30.36
CA VAL A 524 -12.99 30.44 31.39
C VAL A 524 -14.06 30.21 32.45
N ASP A 525 -14.34 28.95 32.76
CA ASP A 525 -15.26 28.53 33.82
C ASP A 525 -14.51 27.61 34.80
N VAL A 526 -15.08 27.33 35.97
CA VAL A 526 -14.44 26.49 36.99
C VAL A 526 -15.34 25.29 37.31
N VAL A 527 -14.75 24.09 37.27
CA VAL A 527 -15.43 22.84 37.60
C VAL A 527 -14.77 22.23 38.83
N GLN A 528 -15.57 21.75 39.78
CA GLN A 528 -15.07 21.06 40.96
C GLN A 528 -14.88 19.56 40.65
N GLU A 529 -13.65 19.07 40.76
CA GLU A 529 -13.30 17.66 40.58
C GLU A 529 -12.52 17.16 41.80
N ASN A 530 -13.00 16.11 42.46
CA ASN A 530 -12.31 15.43 43.58
C ASN A 530 -11.78 16.37 44.69
N SER A 531 -12.57 17.39 45.04
CA SER A 531 -12.26 18.43 46.04
C SER A 531 -11.27 19.53 45.60
N ASP A 532 -10.81 19.52 44.35
CA ASP A 532 -10.02 20.59 43.74
C ASP A 532 -10.86 21.36 42.69
N TYR A 533 -10.51 22.63 42.46
CA TYR A 533 -11.13 23.47 41.43
C TYR A 533 -10.25 23.48 40.19
N VAL A 534 -10.81 23.09 39.04
CA VAL A 534 -10.11 23.05 37.74
C VAL A 534 -10.73 24.07 36.82
N GLN A 535 -9.90 24.93 36.22
CA GLN A 535 -10.37 25.85 35.18
C GLN A 535 -10.57 25.10 33.87
N VAL A 536 -11.72 25.33 33.23
CA VAL A 536 -12.09 24.76 31.95
C VAL A 536 -12.38 25.86 30.94
N LEU A 537 -12.05 25.61 29.68
CA LEU A 537 -12.49 26.44 28.57
C LEU A 537 -13.90 26.04 28.18
N LYS A 538 -14.87 26.89 28.50
CA LYS A 538 -16.27 26.65 28.18
C LYS A 538 -16.62 27.35 26.87
N ILE A 539 -16.94 26.55 25.87
CA ILE A 539 -17.36 27.00 24.55
C ILE A 539 -18.88 27.08 24.54
N TRP A 540 -19.41 28.30 24.40
CA TRP A 540 -20.83 28.57 24.55
C TRP A 540 -21.61 28.34 23.26
N ASP A 541 -21.13 28.88 22.13
CA ASP A 541 -21.78 28.71 20.83
C ASP A 541 -20.91 29.26 19.68
N VAL A 542 -21.25 28.89 18.43
CA VAL A 542 -20.78 29.53 17.19
C VAL A 542 -21.98 29.99 16.40
N LEU A 543 -22.16 31.31 16.29
CA LEU A 543 -23.37 31.90 15.74
C LEU A 543 -23.10 33.16 14.90
N PRO A 544 -24.05 33.57 14.04
CA PRO A 544 -23.92 34.79 13.25
C PRO A 544 -23.71 36.04 14.11
N ILE A 545 -23.01 37.04 13.55
CA ILE A 545 -22.78 38.34 14.22
C ILE A 545 -24.09 39.00 14.70
N SER A 546 -25.20 38.81 13.97
CA SER A 546 -26.52 39.35 14.34
C SER A 546 -27.07 38.80 15.65
N ASP A 547 -26.75 37.55 15.98
CA ASP A 547 -27.39 36.80 17.07
C ASP A 547 -26.51 36.87 18.35
N ALA A 548 -25.25 37.32 18.22
CA ALA A 548 -24.29 37.43 19.32
C ALA A 548 -24.80 38.29 20.50
N PRO A 549 -25.44 39.46 20.28
CA PRO A 549 -25.94 40.29 21.38
C PRO A 549 -27.03 39.62 22.23
N GLU A 550 -27.80 38.69 21.66
CA GLU A 550 -28.83 37.96 22.40
C GLU A 550 -28.19 36.94 23.37
N LEU A 551 -27.17 36.21 22.91
CA LEU A 551 -26.42 35.30 23.76
C LEU A 551 -25.64 36.05 24.85
N GLU A 552 -25.05 37.20 24.52
CA GLU A 552 -24.36 38.06 25.50
C GLU A 552 -25.28 38.48 26.66
N LYS A 553 -26.52 38.88 26.37
CA LYS A 553 -27.52 39.23 27.41
C LYS A 553 -27.87 38.04 28.30
N ARG A 554 -28.03 36.85 27.71
CA ARG A 554 -28.32 35.61 28.47
C ARG A 554 -27.15 35.22 29.36
N LEU A 555 -25.92 35.34 28.85
CA LEU A 555 -24.70 35.05 29.62
C LEU A 555 -24.46 36.09 30.72
N GLU A 556 -24.83 37.37 30.52
CA GLU A 556 -24.68 38.41 31.55
C GLU A 556 -25.54 38.07 32.77
N ILE A 557 -26.80 37.67 32.57
CA ILE A 557 -27.69 37.22 33.65
C ILE A 557 -27.08 36.04 34.40
N MET A 558 -26.47 35.10 33.67
CA MET A 558 -25.85 33.92 34.24
C MET A 558 -24.56 34.25 35.01
N PHE A 559 -23.68 35.10 34.48
CA PHE A 559 -22.49 35.54 35.20
C PHE A 559 -22.83 36.42 36.41
N CYS A 560 -23.90 37.22 36.38
CA CYS A 560 -24.37 37.95 37.55
C CYS A 560 -24.79 37.05 38.72
N SER A 561 -25.07 35.76 38.47
CA SER A 561 -25.35 34.78 39.52
C SER A 561 -24.10 34.17 40.18
N TYR A 562 -22.89 34.48 39.66
CA TYR A 562 -21.64 33.94 40.21
C TYR A 562 -21.27 34.67 41.51
N THR A 563 -20.88 33.91 42.52
CA THR A 563 -20.25 34.47 43.73
C THR A 563 -18.94 35.18 43.38
N THR A 564 -18.57 36.18 44.18
CA THR A 564 -17.30 36.93 44.01
C THR A 564 -16.08 36.02 43.96
N ASP A 565 -16.07 34.93 44.72
CA ASP A 565 -14.99 33.94 44.73
C ASP A 565 -14.88 33.19 43.39
N ASN A 566 -16.00 32.73 42.84
CA ASN A 566 -16.03 32.09 41.51
C ASN A 566 -15.59 33.04 40.40
N MET A 567 -15.99 34.32 40.45
CA MET A 567 -15.52 35.32 39.47
C MET A 567 -14.01 35.52 39.54
N ASN A 568 -13.44 35.63 40.74
CA ASN A 568 -12.00 35.76 40.93
C ASN A 568 -11.26 34.53 40.41
N LEU A 569 -11.80 33.33 40.64
CA LEU A 569 -11.24 32.08 40.14
C LEU A 569 -11.30 31.97 38.61
N CYS A 570 -12.35 32.46 37.93
CA CYS A 570 -12.38 32.49 36.46
C CYS A 570 -11.40 33.50 35.86
N MET A 571 -11.11 34.59 36.57
CA MET A 571 -10.20 35.68 36.12
C MET A 571 -8.71 35.36 36.31
N LEU A 572 -8.38 34.36 37.12
CA LEU A 572 -7.00 33.95 37.39
C LEU A 572 -6.34 33.38 36.12
N ARG A 573 -5.24 33.99 35.68
CA ARG A 573 -4.43 33.47 34.54
C ARG A 573 -3.55 32.31 35.01
N CYS A 574 -4.07 31.09 34.96
CA CYS A 574 -3.28 29.89 35.15
C CYS A 574 -2.59 29.48 33.83
N VAL A 575 -1.42 28.85 33.89
CA VAL A 575 -0.67 28.43 32.70
C VAL A 575 -1.18 27.07 32.17
N ASP A 576 -1.61 26.18 33.09
CA ASP A 576 -1.98 24.79 32.80
C ASP A 576 -3.38 24.41 33.36
N GLY A 577 -4.25 25.38 33.63
CA GLY A 577 -5.65 25.14 34.04
C GLY A 577 -5.88 24.61 35.47
N TYR A 578 -4.84 24.19 36.19
CA TYR A 578 -4.95 23.78 37.59
C TYR A 578 -4.98 24.97 38.56
N VAL A 579 -5.99 25.01 39.43
CA VAL A 579 -6.03 25.92 40.58
C VAL A 579 -5.70 25.12 41.83
N HIS A 580 -4.44 25.15 42.26
CA HIS A 580 -4.05 24.54 43.54
C HIS A 580 -4.74 25.29 44.69
N ARG A 581 -5.44 24.54 45.56
CA ARG A 581 -6.01 24.95 46.86
C ARG A 581 -5.84 26.43 47.19
N VAL A 582 -6.87 27.23 46.95
CA VAL A 582 -7.00 28.54 47.58
C VAL A 582 -7.40 28.32 49.05
N THR A 583 -6.43 27.91 49.87
CA THR A 583 -6.51 28.06 51.33
C THR A 583 -5.48 29.07 51.85
N GLN A 584 -4.76 29.77 50.95
CA GLN A 584 -3.71 30.74 51.30
C GLN A 584 -3.98 32.20 50.86
N LEU A 585 -5.21 32.56 50.46
CA LEU A 585 -5.59 33.98 50.29
C LEU A 585 -6.31 34.58 51.53
N PHE A 586 -6.52 33.81 52.60
CA PHE A 586 -7.11 34.29 53.87
C PHE A 586 -6.07 34.61 54.98
N ARG A 587 -4.81 34.89 54.63
CA ARG A 587 -3.83 35.45 55.57
C ARG A 587 -2.85 36.37 54.84
N LEU A 588 -3.30 37.54 54.40
CA LEU A 588 -2.44 38.70 54.10
C LEU A 588 -3.33 39.95 54.02
N ASP A 589 -4.10 40.18 55.09
CA ASP A 589 -4.68 41.48 55.43
C ASP A 589 -4.72 41.55 56.97
N CYS A 590 -3.52 41.62 57.55
CA CYS A 590 -3.23 42.02 58.92
C CYS A 590 -1.70 42.21 59.05
N ARG A 591 -1.19 43.27 58.42
CA ARG A 591 -0.23 44.24 58.99
C ARG A 591 0.11 45.31 57.98
#